data_AF-A0A2V9BR54-F1
#
_entry.id   AF-A0A2V9BR54-F1
#
_cell.length_a   1.000
_cell.length_b   1.000
_cell.length_c   1.000
_cell.angle_alpha   90.00
_cell.angle_beta   90.00
_cell.angle_gamma   90.00
#
_symmetry.space_group_name_H-M   'P 1'
#
loop_
_entity.id
_entity.type
_entity.pdbx_description
1 polymer ?
#
loop_
_entity_poly.entity_id
_entity_poly.type
_entity_poly.pdbx_seq_one_letter_code
_entity_poly.pdbx_strand_id
1 'polypeptide(L)'
;ELHLLDLVTGTSRQITQGGAVNTEPRWSPDGKRIAFVSTAYHNRFHIFAAQVKNGEVQSLERLTGETRSPLPRYYYSALDHEISPTWSPDGSELIFVSNRGHIYGTGGFWRMKAEPAAEAREIHYEETAWKARPDWSPDGHRLVYSSYLGRQWHQLWVLRAEGGDPFPLTYGEFDVTAARWSRDGKRIAFISNRDGNTSLWVQDVLSGRQTPLVVRERRYRNPTGRLRIIILDPMGRPTPARVSVTGADGRAYAPDNAWVHADDSFDRAERPFEAHYFHSPGSADVVLPAGRAEVEVMKGLEYNVERVWAQVDAQQRAVVTVRLRPLLPAEAHGRWVSGDLHVHMNYGGTYRNDPKNLVAQAAAENLSVVHNLIVNKEQRIPDISYFTGRLDQASMPNVLLLHGQEFHTSVWGHLGLLHLTRHILIPDYVGYPNTAAASLYPPNMLVADVAHAQGALVGYVHPFSSLPDPAADESLTHALP
;
A
#
# COMPACT_ATOMS: atom_id res chain seq x y z
N GLU A 1 9.31 -5.81 15.09
CA GLU A 1 9.62 -7.04 15.85
C GLU A 1 8.44 -7.99 15.80
N LEU A 2 8.70 -9.29 15.82
CA LEU A 2 7.69 -10.33 15.85
C LEU A 2 7.35 -10.70 17.29
N HIS A 3 6.08 -10.99 17.53
CA HIS A 3 5.56 -11.42 18.81
C HIS A 3 4.72 -12.70 18.65
N LEU A 4 4.80 -13.60 19.62
CA LEU A 4 3.88 -14.70 19.82
C LEU A 4 2.77 -14.27 20.76
N LEU A 5 1.53 -14.60 20.42
CA LEU A 5 0.35 -14.40 21.26
C LEU A 5 -0.24 -15.75 21.62
N ASP A 6 -0.28 -16.06 22.91
CA ASP A 6 -1.05 -17.18 23.43
C ASP A 6 -2.53 -16.78 23.47
N LEU A 7 -3.37 -17.49 22.72
CA LEU A 7 -4.80 -17.18 22.58
C LEU A 7 -5.63 -17.58 23.80
N VAL A 8 -5.12 -18.46 24.66
CA VAL A 8 -5.83 -18.92 25.88
C VAL A 8 -5.57 -17.94 27.01
N THR A 9 -4.31 -17.56 27.22
CA THR A 9 -3.90 -16.67 28.31
C THR A 9 -3.92 -15.19 27.91
N GLY A 10 -3.91 -14.89 26.61
CA GLY A 10 -3.76 -13.51 26.11
C GLY A 10 -2.34 -12.95 26.28
N THR A 11 -1.38 -13.77 26.67
CA THR A 11 0.00 -13.34 26.92
C THR A 11 0.74 -13.16 25.61
N SER A 12 1.43 -12.03 25.45
CA SER A 12 2.29 -11.78 24.28
C SER A 12 3.75 -11.79 24.67
N ARG A 13 4.59 -12.46 23.87
CA ARG A 13 6.03 -12.54 24.01
C ARG A 13 6.73 -12.13 22.73
N GLN A 14 7.69 -11.22 22.82
CA GLN A 14 8.55 -10.85 21.71
C GLN A 14 9.53 -11.99 21.37
N ILE A 15 9.71 -12.28 20.08
CA ILE A 15 10.57 -13.37 19.60
C ILE A 15 11.71 -12.93 18.67
N THR A 16 11.72 -11.68 18.22
CA THR A 16 12.85 -11.07 17.51
C THR A 16 13.26 -9.77 18.20
N GLN A 17 14.53 -9.41 18.12
CA GLN A 17 15.08 -8.18 18.71
C GLN A 17 16.16 -7.61 17.79
N GLY A 18 16.64 -6.40 18.09
CA GLY A 18 17.78 -5.79 17.38
C GLY A 18 17.41 -4.79 16.30
N GLY A 19 16.12 -4.43 16.17
CA GLY A 19 15.71 -3.29 15.33
C GLY A 19 15.66 -3.57 13.83
N ALA A 20 15.95 -4.81 13.40
CA ALA A 20 15.73 -5.24 12.03
C ALA A 20 14.24 -5.17 11.66
N VAL A 21 13.96 -5.02 10.37
CA VAL A 21 12.62 -5.24 9.82
C VAL A 21 12.38 -6.74 9.86
N ASN A 22 11.35 -7.17 10.60
CA ASN A 22 10.95 -8.57 10.73
C ASN A 22 9.47 -8.70 10.36
N THR A 23 9.16 -9.37 9.25
CA THR A 23 7.81 -9.37 8.64
C THR A 23 7.42 -10.74 8.06
N GLU A 24 6.14 -10.85 7.68
CA GLU A 24 5.58 -12.01 6.96
C GLU A 24 5.79 -13.40 7.62
N PRO A 25 5.62 -13.56 8.95
CA PRO A 25 5.85 -14.85 9.61
C PRO A 25 4.88 -15.94 9.13
N ARG A 26 5.39 -17.18 8.99
CA ARG A 26 4.63 -18.39 8.67
C ARG A 26 5.08 -19.55 9.54
N TRP A 27 4.14 -20.13 10.26
CA TRP A 27 4.35 -21.40 10.96
C TRP A 27 4.58 -22.53 9.95
N SER A 28 5.52 -23.42 10.26
CA SER A 28 5.62 -24.72 9.61
C SER A 28 4.36 -25.55 9.91
N PRO A 29 4.01 -26.53 9.06
CA PRO A 29 2.81 -27.34 9.24
C PRO A 29 2.73 -28.06 10.59
N ASP A 30 3.88 -28.46 11.14
CA ASP A 30 4.00 -29.11 12.44
C ASP A 30 4.00 -28.15 13.65
N GLY A 31 3.96 -26.83 13.39
CA GLY A 31 3.94 -25.79 14.42
C GLY A 31 5.25 -25.64 15.19
N LYS A 32 6.36 -26.19 14.70
CA LYS A 32 7.65 -26.16 15.41
C LYS A 32 8.59 -25.06 14.91
N ARG A 33 8.44 -24.58 13.68
CA ARG A 33 9.28 -23.53 13.10
C ARG A 33 8.45 -22.35 12.62
N ILE A 34 9.04 -21.16 12.59
CA ILE A 34 8.47 -19.97 11.97
C ILE A 34 9.45 -19.48 10.90
N ALA A 35 9.06 -19.51 9.63
CA ALA A 35 9.78 -18.80 8.56
C ALA A 35 9.31 -17.34 8.52
N PHE A 36 10.22 -16.38 8.33
CA PHE A 36 9.88 -14.96 8.25
C PHE A 36 10.93 -14.20 7.46
N VAL A 37 10.57 -13.01 6.99
CA VAL A 37 11.49 -12.10 6.29
C VAL A 37 12.19 -11.24 7.33
N SER A 38 13.52 -11.11 7.24
CA SER A 38 14.29 -10.26 8.13
C SER A 38 15.39 -9.48 7.40
N THR A 39 15.64 -8.25 7.85
CA THR A 39 16.81 -7.44 7.47
C THR A 39 18.00 -7.58 8.43
N ALA A 40 17.98 -8.52 9.35
CA ALA A 40 19.04 -8.70 10.36
C ALA A 40 20.41 -9.03 9.75
N TYR A 41 20.46 -9.49 8.50
CA TYR A 41 21.70 -9.71 7.76
C TYR A 41 21.90 -8.59 6.74
N HIS A 42 22.97 -7.80 6.93
CA HIS A 42 23.39 -6.70 6.04
C HIS A 42 22.30 -5.65 5.69
N ASN A 43 21.24 -5.53 6.50
CA ASN A 43 20.08 -4.68 6.20
C ASN A 43 19.37 -5.04 4.87
N ARG A 44 19.38 -6.32 4.49
CA ARG A 44 18.77 -6.86 3.27
C ARG A 44 17.71 -7.92 3.59
N PHE A 45 16.66 -7.98 2.78
CA PHE A 45 15.55 -8.91 3.01
C PHE A 45 15.96 -10.34 2.66
N HIS A 46 16.07 -11.16 3.71
CA HIS A 46 16.34 -12.60 3.60
C HIS A 46 15.29 -13.40 4.36
N ILE A 47 15.18 -14.70 4.05
CA ILE A 47 14.32 -15.61 4.79
C ILE A 47 15.10 -16.22 5.95
N PHE A 48 14.52 -16.12 7.14
CA PHE A 48 14.99 -16.74 8.37
C PHE A 48 13.98 -17.78 8.86
N ALA A 49 14.47 -18.77 9.60
CA ALA A 49 13.65 -19.70 10.35
C ALA A 49 14.01 -19.67 11.83
N ALA A 50 12.98 -19.61 12.68
CA ALA A 50 13.12 -19.74 14.13
C ALA A 50 12.50 -21.07 14.58
N GLN A 51 13.26 -21.88 15.31
CA GLN A 51 12.75 -23.05 16.00
C GLN A 51 12.04 -22.60 17.28
N VAL A 52 10.78 -22.99 17.47
CA VAL A 52 9.99 -22.62 18.64
C VAL A 52 9.61 -23.87 19.44
N LYS A 53 9.80 -23.80 20.76
CA LYS A 53 9.35 -24.82 21.72
C LYS A 53 8.81 -24.12 22.96
N ASN A 54 7.63 -24.51 23.42
CA ASN A 54 6.97 -23.93 24.60
C ASN A 54 6.88 -22.39 24.54
N GLY A 55 6.63 -21.83 23.36
CA GLY A 55 6.54 -20.38 23.16
C GLY A 55 7.87 -19.63 23.18
N GLU A 56 9.01 -20.33 23.21
CA GLU A 56 10.34 -19.73 23.19
C GLU A 56 11.11 -20.09 21.93
N VAL A 57 11.85 -19.13 21.37
CA VAL A 57 12.80 -19.35 20.28
C VAL A 57 14.00 -20.12 20.84
N GLN A 58 14.26 -21.30 20.29
CA GLN A 58 15.36 -22.19 20.65
C GLN A 58 16.59 -21.93 19.77
N SER A 59 16.36 -21.66 18.49
CA SER A 59 17.38 -21.31 17.52
C SER A 59 16.79 -20.40 16.45
N LEU A 60 17.67 -19.63 15.81
CA LEU A 60 17.32 -18.71 14.73
C LEU A 60 18.42 -18.80 13.68
N GLU A 61 18.03 -19.14 12.45
CA GLU A 61 18.95 -19.36 11.35
C GLU A 61 18.46 -18.63 10.09
N ARG A 62 19.41 -18.15 9.29
CA ARG A 62 19.13 -17.61 7.96
C ARG A 62 19.10 -18.77 6.97
N LEU A 63 18.06 -18.84 6.14
CA LEU A 63 17.89 -19.88 5.14
C LEU A 63 18.44 -19.46 3.77
N THR A 64 18.15 -18.24 3.33
CA THR A 64 18.54 -17.78 1.99
C THR A 64 19.91 -17.10 1.98
N GLY A 65 20.68 -17.35 0.91
CA GLY A 65 21.96 -16.70 0.61
C GLY A 65 21.83 -15.24 0.20
N GLU A 66 22.96 -14.52 0.13
CA GLU A 66 23.01 -13.20 -0.50
C GLU A 66 23.64 -13.35 -1.89
N THR A 67 22.99 -12.80 -2.92
CA THR A 67 23.46 -12.87 -4.30
C THR A 67 23.49 -11.47 -4.89
N ARG A 68 24.65 -11.08 -5.43
CA ARG A 68 24.77 -9.88 -6.26
C ARG A 68 24.42 -10.24 -7.69
N SER A 69 23.38 -9.62 -8.22
CA SER A 69 22.96 -9.81 -9.59
C SER A 69 24.02 -9.26 -10.56
N PRO A 70 24.37 -10.00 -11.62
CA PRO A 70 25.20 -9.49 -12.71
C PRO A 70 24.41 -8.62 -13.69
N LEU A 71 23.09 -8.54 -13.52
CA LEU A 71 22.20 -7.85 -14.45
C LEU A 71 22.17 -6.34 -14.19
N PRO A 72 22.03 -5.52 -15.24
CA PRO A 72 21.96 -4.06 -15.12
C PRO A 72 20.61 -3.60 -14.57
N ARG A 73 20.43 -3.70 -13.24
CA ARG A 73 19.23 -3.27 -12.53
C ARG A 73 19.30 -1.77 -12.22
N TYR A 74 18.58 -0.97 -13.00
CA TYR A 74 18.56 0.50 -12.83
C TYR A 74 17.74 0.93 -11.59
N TYR A 75 16.50 0.46 -11.48
CA TYR A 75 15.57 0.88 -10.41
C TYR A 75 15.69 0.03 -9.13
N TYR A 76 16.33 -1.14 -9.22
CA TYR A 76 16.35 -2.12 -8.14
C TYR A 76 17.77 -2.35 -7.62
N SER A 77 17.86 -2.81 -6.37
CA SER A 77 19.12 -3.21 -5.74
C SER A 77 19.92 -4.18 -6.63
N ALA A 78 21.24 -3.97 -6.70
CA ALA A 78 22.19 -4.92 -7.28
C ALA A 78 22.26 -6.24 -6.49
N LEU A 79 21.75 -6.26 -5.26
CA LEU A 79 21.58 -7.46 -4.44
C LEU A 79 20.13 -7.95 -4.55
N ASP A 80 19.97 -9.26 -4.65
CA ASP A 80 18.67 -9.90 -4.60
C ASP A 80 18.01 -9.72 -3.23
N HIS A 81 16.70 -9.89 -3.20
CA HIS A 81 15.92 -10.00 -1.96
C HIS A 81 15.01 -11.22 -2.01
N GLU A 82 14.65 -11.70 -0.82
CA GLU A 82 13.74 -12.82 -0.65
C GLU A 82 12.60 -12.45 0.30
N ILE A 83 11.37 -12.62 -0.17
CA ILE A 83 10.15 -12.24 0.56
C ILE A 83 9.06 -13.31 0.44
N SER A 84 7.98 -13.15 1.20
CA SER A 84 6.76 -13.96 1.09
C SER A 84 6.99 -15.48 1.12
N PRO A 85 7.69 -16.01 2.15
CA PRO A 85 7.90 -17.45 2.27
C PRO A 85 6.58 -18.19 2.54
N THR A 86 6.47 -19.43 2.07
CA THR A 86 5.42 -20.40 2.40
C THR A 86 6.01 -21.81 2.49
N TRP A 87 5.50 -22.60 3.42
CA TRP A 87 5.93 -23.97 3.64
C TRP A 87 5.21 -24.95 2.71
N SER A 88 5.93 -25.97 2.27
CA SER A 88 5.35 -27.23 1.79
C SER A 88 4.51 -27.90 2.90
N PRO A 89 3.48 -28.69 2.57
CA PRO A 89 2.64 -29.34 3.58
C PRO A 89 3.35 -30.32 4.51
N ASP A 90 4.47 -30.89 4.05
CA ASP A 90 5.33 -31.76 4.87
C ASP A 90 6.40 -30.98 5.67
N GLY A 91 6.54 -29.68 5.41
CA GLY A 91 7.50 -28.79 6.07
C GLY A 91 8.96 -28.99 5.66
N SER A 92 9.23 -29.77 4.61
CA SER A 92 10.59 -30.05 4.14
C SER A 92 11.16 -28.96 3.21
N GLU A 93 10.29 -28.21 2.55
CA GLU A 93 10.62 -27.18 1.56
C GLU A 93 9.91 -25.86 1.82
N LEU A 94 10.47 -24.80 1.22
CA LEU A 94 9.90 -23.47 1.12
C LEU A 94 9.73 -23.05 -0.33
N ILE A 95 8.66 -22.29 -0.58
CA ILE A 95 8.56 -21.40 -1.73
C ILE A 95 8.61 -19.95 -1.23
N PHE A 96 9.33 -19.09 -1.94
CA PHE A 96 9.46 -17.67 -1.64
C PHE A 96 9.53 -16.87 -2.95
N VAL A 97 9.44 -15.55 -2.87
CA VAL A 97 9.56 -14.65 -4.02
C VAL A 97 10.94 -14.03 -4.02
N SER A 98 11.61 -14.02 -5.17
CA SER A 98 12.90 -13.35 -5.36
C SER A 98 13.10 -12.82 -6.76
N ASN A 99 13.66 -11.62 -6.86
CA ASN A 99 14.05 -10.95 -8.10
C ASN A 99 15.34 -11.49 -8.74
N ARG A 100 15.98 -12.50 -8.13
CA ARG A 100 17.16 -13.18 -8.68
C ARG A 100 16.97 -13.53 -10.15
N GLY A 101 17.98 -13.23 -10.98
CA GLY A 101 17.95 -13.55 -12.41
C GLY A 101 17.09 -12.62 -13.28
N HIS A 102 16.41 -11.63 -12.70
CA HIS A 102 15.55 -10.68 -13.42
C HIS A 102 16.06 -9.24 -13.33
N ILE A 103 15.93 -8.50 -14.42
CA ILE A 103 16.34 -7.09 -14.54
C ILE A 103 15.37 -6.15 -13.82
N TYR A 104 14.09 -6.50 -13.85
CA TYR A 104 12.99 -5.65 -13.45
C TYR A 104 12.04 -6.40 -12.52
N GLY A 105 11.45 -5.67 -11.57
CA GLY A 105 10.32 -6.12 -10.81
C GLY A 105 10.65 -6.96 -9.58
N THR A 106 9.60 -7.63 -9.14
CA THR A 106 9.48 -8.44 -7.92
C THR A 106 10.11 -9.81 -8.02
N GLY A 107 10.24 -10.30 -9.26
CA GLY A 107 10.81 -11.60 -9.55
C GLY A 107 9.82 -12.75 -9.50
N GLY A 108 10.39 -13.95 -9.56
CA GLY A 108 9.64 -15.19 -9.62
C GLY A 108 9.49 -15.89 -8.29
N PHE A 109 8.85 -17.05 -8.36
CA PHE A 109 8.67 -18.02 -7.30
C PHE A 109 9.88 -18.95 -7.30
N TRP A 110 10.59 -18.99 -6.18
CA TRP A 110 11.76 -19.82 -5.96
C TRP A 110 11.43 -20.89 -4.93
N ARG A 111 11.91 -22.12 -5.19
CA ARG A 111 11.73 -23.29 -4.32
C ARG A 111 13.07 -23.79 -3.82
N MET A 112 13.14 -24.14 -2.55
CA MET A 112 14.32 -24.74 -1.91
C MET A 112 13.93 -25.66 -0.75
N LYS A 113 14.86 -26.53 -0.33
CA LYS A 113 14.74 -27.20 0.98
C LYS A 113 14.76 -26.16 2.09
N ALA A 114 14.02 -26.41 3.16
CA ALA A 114 13.92 -25.53 4.32
C ALA A 114 15.11 -25.71 5.28
N GLU A 115 16.32 -25.57 4.74
CA GLU A 115 17.61 -25.77 5.39
C GLU A 115 18.58 -24.65 4.96
N PRO A 116 19.50 -24.20 5.84
CA PRO A 116 20.50 -23.20 5.47
C PRO A 116 21.33 -23.62 4.25
N ALA A 117 21.59 -22.66 3.37
CA ALA A 117 22.44 -22.85 2.17
C ALA A 117 21.94 -23.89 1.16
N ALA A 118 20.69 -24.37 1.28
CA ALA A 118 20.09 -25.21 0.25
C ALA A 118 19.99 -24.44 -1.08
N GLU A 119 20.22 -25.16 -2.18
CA GLU A 119 20.07 -24.60 -3.52
C GLU A 119 18.60 -24.26 -3.78
N ALA A 120 18.36 -23.06 -4.30
CA ALA A 120 17.04 -22.61 -4.71
C ALA A 120 16.95 -22.58 -6.24
N ARG A 121 15.83 -23.04 -6.78
CA ARG A 121 15.52 -22.96 -8.22
C ARG A 121 14.25 -22.15 -8.45
N GLU A 122 14.23 -21.39 -9.54
CA GLU A 122 13.01 -20.72 -9.99
C GLU A 122 12.04 -21.75 -10.58
N ILE A 123 10.76 -21.67 -10.22
CA ILE A 123 9.70 -22.52 -10.77
C ILE A 123 8.76 -21.76 -11.70
N HIS A 124 8.66 -20.44 -11.55
CA HIS A 124 7.81 -19.58 -12.37
C HIS A 124 8.22 -18.12 -12.17
N TYR A 125 8.22 -17.33 -13.24
CA TYR A 125 8.45 -15.89 -13.17
C TYR A 125 7.19 -15.13 -13.58
N GLU A 126 6.80 -14.15 -12.77
CA GLU A 126 5.70 -13.26 -13.08
C GLU A 126 5.82 -11.97 -12.26
N GLU A 127 5.60 -10.81 -12.88
CA GLU A 127 5.59 -9.55 -12.14
C GLU A 127 4.30 -9.39 -11.33
N THR A 128 4.43 -9.07 -10.05
CA THR A 128 3.28 -9.04 -9.12
C THR A 128 3.20 -7.78 -8.26
N ALA A 129 4.00 -6.74 -8.52
CA ALA A 129 4.03 -5.50 -7.76
C ALA A 129 4.15 -5.72 -6.24
N TRP A 130 4.96 -6.71 -5.84
CA TRP A 130 5.29 -7.11 -4.47
C TRP A 130 4.10 -7.73 -3.71
N LYS A 131 3.02 -8.08 -4.43
CA LYS A 131 1.77 -8.57 -3.85
C LYS A 131 1.56 -10.09 -3.99
N ALA A 132 2.45 -10.84 -4.65
CA ALA A 132 2.32 -12.28 -4.91
C ALA A 132 1.79 -13.10 -3.71
N ARG A 133 2.47 -13.02 -2.56
CA ARG A 133 2.12 -13.68 -1.29
C ARG A 133 1.59 -15.13 -1.45
N PRO A 134 2.36 -16.05 -2.08
CA PRO A 134 1.91 -17.40 -2.37
C PRO A 134 1.54 -18.18 -1.10
N ASP A 135 0.66 -19.15 -1.25
CA ASP A 135 0.31 -20.15 -0.22
C ASP A 135 0.18 -21.53 -0.83
N TRP A 136 0.82 -22.51 -0.20
CA TRP A 136 0.84 -23.89 -0.67
C TRP A 136 -0.49 -24.57 -0.34
N SER A 137 -1.08 -25.22 -1.34
CA SER A 137 -2.25 -26.07 -1.13
C SER A 137 -1.92 -27.24 -0.20
N PRO A 138 -2.87 -27.70 0.64
CA PRO A 138 -2.62 -28.79 1.58
C PRO A 138 -2.25 -30.13 0.92
N ASP A 139 -2.63 -30.33 -0.35
CA ASP A 139 -2.28 -31.51 -1.14
C ASP A 139 -0.85 -31.48 -1.69
N GLY A 140 -0.15 -30.35 -1.58
CA GLY A 140 1.23 -30.21 -2.02
C GLY A 140 1.40 -29.93 -3.51
N HIS A 141 0.33 -29.91 -4.30
CA HIS A 141 0.44 -29.86 -5.76
C HIS A 141 0.29 -28.46 -6.36
N ARG A 142 -0.27 -27.52 -5.63
CA ARG A 142 -0.64 -26.18 -6.12
C ARG A 142 -0.23 -25.05 -5.18
N LEU A 143 -0.13 -23.86 -5.72
CA LEU A 143 0.01 -22.58 -5.02
C LEU A 143 -1.19 -21.71 -5.38
N VAL A 144 -1.74 -20.98 -4.41
CA VAL A 144 -2.59 -19.82 -4.69
C VAL A 144 -1.77 -18.56 -4.45
N TYR A 145 -1.89 -17.57 -5.32
CA TYR A 145 -1.12 -16.33 -5.22
C TYR A 145 -1.88 -15.18 -5.88
N SER A 146 -1.41 -13.95 -5.66
CA SER A 146 -2.05 -12.74 -6.18
C SER A 146 -1.25 -12.15 -7.33
N SER A 147 -1.90 -11.90 -8.45
CA SER A 147 -1.27 -11.35 -9.64
C SER A 147 -2.23 -10.55 -10.48
N TYR A 148 -1.69 -9.56 -11.19
CA TYR A 148 -2.45 -8.79 -12.15
C TYR A 148 -2.33 -9.35 -13.58
N LEU A 149 -1.29 -10.15 -13.90
CA LEU A 149 -1.05 -10.74 -15.23
C LEU A 149 -1.34 -9.79 -16.41
N GLY A 150 -0.79 -8.58 -16.34
CA GLY A 150 -0.99 -7.52 -17.34
C GLY A 150 -2.33 -6.77 -17.27
N ARG A 151 -3.20 -7.07 -16.31
CA ARG A 151 -4.44 -6.33 -16.02
C ARG A 151 -4.22 -5.23 -14.97
N GLN A 152 -5.27 -4.43 -14.71
CA GLN A 152 -5.19 -3.28 -13.80
C GLN A 152 -5.17 -3.63 -12.31
N TRP A 153 -5.75 -4.78 -11.96
CA TRP A 153 -6.02 -5.17 -10.58
C TRP A 153 -5.51 -6.58 -10.29
N HIS A 154 -5.03 -6.80 -9.07
CA HIS A 154 -4.59 -8.10 -8.62
C HIS A 154 -5.78 -9.03 -8.42
N GLN A 155 -5.74 -10.19 -9.03
CA GLN A 155 -6.66 -11.30 -8.81
C GLN A 155 -5.92 -12.50 -8.25
N LEU A 156 -6.65 -13.51 -7.79
CA LEU A 156 -6.06 -14.77 -7.39
C LEU A 156 -5.84 -15.66 -8.60
N TRP A 157 -4.68 -16.29 -8.62
CA TRP A 157 -4.26 -17.27 -9.61
C TRP A 157 -3.78 -18.52 -8.90
N VAL A 158 -3.83 -19.65 -9.61
CA VAL A 158 -3.34 -20.93 -9.14
C VAL A 158 -2.25 -21.43 -10.07
N LEU A 159 -1.13 -21.84 -9.49
CA LEU A 159 0.03 -22.39 -10.18
C LEU A 159 0.34 -23.78 -9.63
N ARG A 160 0.92 -24.69 -10.41
CA ARG A 160 1.43 -25.97 -9.86
C ARG A 160 2.68 -25.72 -9.02
N ALA A 161 2.88 -26.46 -7.94
CA ALA A 161 4.07 -26.33 -7.08
C ALA A 161 5.41 -26.67 -7.79
N GLU A 162 5.34 -27.29 -8.96
CA GLU A 162 6.50 -27.56 -9.83
C GLU A 162 6.72 -26.48 -10.91
N GLY A 163 5.86 -25.47 -10.99
CA GLY A 163 5.86 -24.48 -12.07
C GLY A 163 4.90 -24.83 -13.22
N GLY A 164 4.97 -24.03 -14.29
CA GLY A 164 4.10 -24.14 -15.47
C GLY A 164 3.17 -22.95 -15.63
N ASP A 165 2.07 -23.16 -16.35
CA ASP A 165 1.12 -22.10 -16.70
C ASP A 165 0.14 -21.82 -15.54
N PRO A 166 -0.06 -20.55 -15.17
CA PRO A 166 -1.01 -20.17 -14.14
C PRO A 166 -2.45 -20.15 -14.64
N PHE A 167 -3.39 -20.41 -13.74
CA PHE A 167 -4.83 -20.43 -14.02
C PHE A 167 -5.58 -19.41 -13.16
N PRO A 168 -6.47 -18.57 -13.74
CA PRO A 168 -7.17 -17.54 -12.97
C PRO A 168 -8.22 -18.18 -12.04
N LEU A 169 -8.31 -17.69 -10.81
CA LEU A 169 -9.26 -18.17 -9.80
C LEU A 169 -10.33 -17.14 -9.45
N THR A 170 -10.00 -15.85 -9.51
CA THR A 170 -10.96 -14.75 -9.30
C THR A 170 -10.91 -13.73 -10.43
N TYR A 171 -11.97 -12.93 -10.54
CA TYR A 171 -12.14 -11.94 -11.61
C TYR A 171 -12.76 -10.67 -11.02
N GLY A 172 -12.33 -9.50 -11.49
CA GLY A 172 -12.88 -8.22 -11.06
C GLY A 172 -12.01 -7.02 -11.42
N GLU A 173 -12.58 -5.83 -11.19
CA GLU A 173 -11.93 -4.53 -11.28
C GLU A 173 -11.66 -3.96 -9.87
N PHE A 174 -10.98 -4.77 -9.06
CA PHE A 174 -10.62 -4.53 -7.67
C PHE A 174 -9.53 -5.51 -7.26
N ASP A 175 -8.74 -5.23 -6.22
CA ASP A 175 -7.71 -6.13 -5.74
C ASP A 175 -8.30 -7.27 -4.89
N VAL A 176 -7.80 -8.48 -5.16
CA VAL A 176 -7.95 -9.68 -4.33
C VAL A 176 -6.55 -10.19 -3.99
N THR A 177 -6.19 -10.12 -2.71
CA THR A 177 -4.80 -10.31 -2.25
C THR A 177 -4.68 -11.25 -1.05
N ALA A 178 -3.45 -11.68 -0.75
CA ALA A 178 -3.06 -12.38 0.48
C ALA A 178 -3.88 -13.67 0.76
N ALA A 179 -4.09 -14.48 -0.27
CA ALA A 179 -4.91 -15.69 -0.21
C ALA A 179 -4.28 -16.80 0.64
N ARG A 180 -5.09 -17.53 1.41
CA ARG A 180 -4.66 -18.69 2.22
C ARG A 180 -5.63 -19.85 2.07
N TRP A 181 -5.11 -21.05 1.83
CA TRP A 181 -5.88 -22.27 1.82
C TRP A 181 -6.35 -22.64 3.22
N SER A 182 -7.56 -23.19 3.31
CA SER A 182 -7.97 -23.95 4.49
C SER A 182 -7.20 -25.27 4.55
N ARG A 183 -6.95 -25.78 5.76
CA ARG A 183 -6.21 -27.05 5.97
C ARG A 183 -6.82 -28.25 5.24
N ASP A 184 -8.13 -28.24 5.01
CA ASP A 184 -8.86 -29.30 4.29
C ASP A 184 -8.88 -29.08 2.77
N GLY A 185 -8.29 -28.00 2.26
CA GLY A 185 -8.20 -27.66 0.84
C GLY A 185 -9.53 -27.24 0.19
N LYS A 186 -10.62 -27.15 0.97
CA LYS A 186 -11.97 -26.88 0.44
C LYS A 186 -12.25 -25.39 0.25
N ARG A 187 -11.50 -24.52 0.92
CA ARG A 187 -11.74 -23.07 0.98
C ARG A 187 -10.46 -22.28 0.83
N ILE A 188 -10.59 -21.05 0.34
CA ILE A 188 -9.52 -20.06 0.29
C ILE A 188 -10.03 -18.78 0.94
N ALA A 189 -9.32 -18.30 1.96
CA ALA A 189 -9.56 -16.99 2.57
C ALA A 189 -8.68 -15.93 1.89
N PHE A 190 -9.18 -14.72 1.67
CA PHE A 190 -8.41 -13.65 1.02
C PHE A 190 -8.91 -12.26 1.44
N ILE A 191 -8.08 -11.24 1.20
CA ILE A 191 -8.42 -9.83 1.39
C ILE A 191 -8.92 -9.28 0.07
N SER A 192 -10.04 -8.54 0.09
CA SER A 192 -10.60 -7.89 -1.11
C SER A 192 -10.95 -6.45 -0.81
N ASN A 193 -10.67 -5.55 -1.75
CA ASN A 193 -11.09 -4.14 -1.70
C ASN A 193 -12.26 -3.81 -2.66
N ARG A 194 -13.02 -4.83 -3.08
CA ARG A 194 -14.17 -4.68 -4.00
C ARG A 194 -15.19 -3.62 -3.59
N ASP A 195 -15.37 -3.38 -2.29
CA ASP A 195 -16.31 -2.39 -1.75
C ASP A 195 -15.61 -1.08 -1.35
N GLY A 196 -14.40 -0.83 -1.87
CA GLY A 196 -13.57 0.34 -1.56
C GLY A 196 -12.62 0.09 -0.39
N ASN A 197 -13.17 -0.29 0.78
CA ASN A 197 -12.35 -0.71 1.93
C ASN A 197 -11.94 -2.18 1.82
N THR A 198 -10.90 -2.58 2.55
CA THR A 198 -10.51 -3.98 2.69
C THR A 198 -11.51 -4.77 3.51
N SER A 199 -11.74 -6.02 3.11
CA SER A 199 -12.56 -6.97 3.84
C SER A 199 -12.02 -8.38 3.65
N LEU A 200 -12.24 -9.23 4.65
CA LEU A 200 -11.89 -10.64 4.60
C LEU A 200 -13.03 -11.42 3.94
N TRP A 201 -12.70 -12.27 2.99
CA TRP A 201 -13.64 -13.11 2.26
C TRP A 201 -13.16 -14.55 2.25
N VAL A 202 -14.10 -15.48 2.04
CA VAL A 202 -13.82 -16.89 1.85
C VAL A 202 -14.51 -17.37 0.58
N GLN A 203 -13.77 -18.08 -0.27
CA GLN A 203 -14.27 -18.78 -1.45
C GLN A 203 -14.26 -20.28 -1.22
N ASP A 204 -15.36 -20.94 -1.58
CA ASP A 204 -15.38 -22.39 -1.77
C ASP A 204 -14.69 -22.76 -3.09
N VAL A 205 -13.75 -23.71 -3.04
CA VAL A 205 -12.84 -24.00 -4.15
C VAL A 205 -13.56 -24.65 -5.33
N LEU A 206 -14.56 -25.51 -5.07
CA LEU A 206 -15.26 -26.25 -6.13
C LEU A 206 -16.38 -25.43 -6.77
N SER A 207 -17.18 -24.74 -5.95
CA SER A 207 -18.34 -23.97 -6.44
C SER A 207 -18.01 -22.53 -6.81
N GLY A 208 -16.88 -21.99 -6.36
CA GLY A 208 -16.54 -20.58 -6.52
C GLY A 208 -17.38 -19.63 -5.64
N ARG A 209 -18.27 -20.14 -4.78
CA ARG A 209 -19.12 -19.31 -3.92
C ARG A 209 -18.27 -18.50 -2.95
N GLN A 210 -18.44 -17.18 -2.97
CA GLN A 210 -17.74 -16.25 -2.08
C GLN A 210 -18.66 -15.71 -0.99
N THR A 211 -18.16 -15.65 0.25
CA THR A 211 -18.87 -15.07 1.40
C THR A 211 -17.95 -14.13 2.18
N PRO A 212 -18.40 -12.92 2.55
CA PRO A 212 -17.63 -12.03 3.40
C PRO A 212 -17.58 -12.58 4.84
N LEU A 213 -16.43 -12.44 5.50
CA LEU A 213 -16.28 -12.69 6.93
C LEU A 213 -16.41 -11.38 7.70
N VAL A 214 -17.57 -11.21 8.34
CA VAL A 214 -17.89 -10.01 9.12
C VAL A 214 -17.52 -10.23 10.59
N VAL A 215 -16.72 -9.30 11.13
CA VAL A 215 -16.39 -9.28 12.57
C VAL A 215 -17.66 -8.91 13.36
N ARG A 216 -18.11 -9.84 14.21
CA ARG A 216 -19.32 -9.65 15.04
C ARG A 216 -19.04 -9.16 16.45
N GLU A 217 -17.85 -9.48 16.97
CA GLU A 217 -17.45 -9.15 18.33
C GLU A 217 -15.95 -8.81 18.33
N ARG A 218 -15.58 -7.75 19.06
CA ARG A 218 -14.18 -7.41 19.34
C ARG A 218 -13.96 -7.47 20.85
N ARG A 219 -13.00 -8.28 21.27
CA ARG A 219 -12.58 -8.39 22.68
C ARG A 219 -11.23 -7.74 22.83
N TYR A 220 -11.20 -6.59 23.48
CA TYR A 220 -9.98 -5.85 23.72
C TYR A 220 -9.28 -6.38 24.97
N ARG A 221 -7.94 -6.52 24.90
CA ARG A 221 -7.12 -6.93 26.04
C ARG A 221 -7.10 -5.87 27.13
N ASN A 222 -7.02 -4.60 26.73
CA ASN A 222 -7.00 -3.46 27.64
C ASN A 222 -8.41 -2.87 27.77
N PRO A 223 -8.76 -2.23 28.90
CA PRO A 223 -9.98 -1.46 29.02
C PRO A 223 -10.08 -0.40 27.92
N THR A 224 -11.20 -0.35 27.21
CA THR A 224 -11.45 0.59 26.10
C THR A 224 -12.72 1.39 26.33
N GLY A 225 -12.77 2.62 25.81
CA GLY A 225 -13.98 3.44 25.72
C GLY A 225 -14.23 3.90 24.28
N ARG A 226 -15.28 4.70 24.09
CA ARG A 226 -15.65 5.26 22.78
C ARG A 226 -15.55 6.78 22.81
N LEU A 227 -14.89 7.38 21.83
CA LEU A 227 -14.81 8.83 21.64
C LEU A 227 -15.62 9.24 20.42
N ARG A 228 -16.63 10.09 20.62
CA ARG A 228 -17.34 10.78 19.54
C ARG A 228 -16.69 12.14 19.30
N ILE A 229 -16.23 12.36 18.09
CA ILE A 229 -15.63 13.62 17.63
C ILE A 229 -16.68 14.33 16.78
N ILE A 230 -16.91 15.61 17.06
CA ILE A 230 -17.77 16.50 16.28
C ILE A 230 -16.90 17.66 15.78
N ILE A 231 -16.94 17.95 14.48
CA ILE A 231 -16.08 18.95 13.85
C ILE A 231 -16.97 20.04 13.27
N LEU A 232 -16.80 21.26 13.75
CA LEU A 232 -17.63 22.39 13.39
C LEU A 232 -16.82 23.47 12.69
N ASP A 233 -17.41 24.06 11.66
CA ASP A 233 -16.91 25.30 11.04
C ASP A 233 -17.10 26.51 11.99
N PRO A 234 -16.58 27.70 11.63
CA PRO A 234 -16.74 28.92 12.44
C PRO A 234 -18.20 29.33 12.66
N MET A 235 -19.12 28.89 11.80
CA MET A 235 -20.57 29.14 11.90
C MET A 235 -21.27 28.08 12.76
N GLY A 236 -20.54 27.11 13.32
CA GLY A 236 -21.07 26.04 14.16
C GLY A 236 -21.73 24.89 13.39
N ARG A 237 -21.50 24.75 12.09
CA ARG A 237 -22.06 23.69 11.25
C ARG A 237 -21.07 22.52 11.12
N PRO A 238 -21.54 21.26 11.08
CA PRO A 238 -20.67 20.12 10.81
C PRO A 238 -19.92 20.28 9.47
N THR A 239 -18.62 20.00 9.45
CA THR A 239 -17.78 20.19 8.26
C THR A 239 -16.76 19.06 8.12
N PRO A 240 -16.50 18.55 6.89
CA PRO A 240 -15.51 17.50 6.70
C PRO A 240 -14.10 18.00 6.97
N ALA A 241 -13.25 17.13 7.54
CA ALA A 241 -11.87 17.45 7.90
C ALA A 241 -10.99 16.20 8.01
N ARG A 242 -9.67 16.39 7.92
CA ARG A 242 -8.66 15.41 8.30
C ARG A 242 -8.61 15.30 9.83
N VAL A 243 -8.55 14.08 10.35
CA VAL A 243 -8.53 13.80 11.79
C VAL A 243 -7.42 12.80 12.12
N SER A 244 -6.61 13.11 13.14
CA SER A 244 -5.66 12.19 13.76
C SER A 244 -6.07 12.01 15.23
N VAL A 245 -6.07 10.77 15.74
CA VAL A 245 -6.39 10.49 17.14
C VAL A 245 -5.28 9.68 17.76
N THR A 246 -4.67 10.20 18.82
CA THR A 246 -3.62 9.51 19.57
C THR A 246 -4.19 9.08 20.93
N GLY A 247 -4.19 7.78 21.22
CA GLY A 247 -4.65 7.22 22.48
C GLY A 247 -3.66 7.39 23.63
N ALA A 248 -4.08 7.01 24.83
CA ALA A 248 -3.26 7.12 26.05
C ALA A 248 -1.99 6.26 26.03
N ASP A 249 -1.93 5.26 25.15
CA ASP A 249 -0.77 4.41 24.91
C ASP A 249 0.17 4.96 23.82
N GLY A 250 -0.09 6.18 23.33
CA GLY A 250 0.67 6.85 22.28
C GLY A 250 0.42 6.27 20.88
N ARG A 251 -0.61 5.44 20.67
CA ARG A 251 -0.88 4.87 19.33
C ARG A 251 -1.98 5.64 18.61
N ALA A 252 -1.97 5.56 17.28
CA ALA A 252 -3.02 6.14 16.47
C ALA A 252 -4.28 5.27 16.42
N TYR A 253 -5.45 5.90 16.42
CA TYR A 253 -6.76 5.24 16.37
C TYR A 253 -7.68 5.90 15.33
N ALA A 254 -8.54 5.09 14.72
CA ALA A 254 -9.52 5.53 13.73
C ALA A 254 -10.83 4.76 13.90
N PRO A 255 -11.94 5.22 13.29
CA PRO A 255 -13.16 4.42 13.19
C PRO A 255 -12.91 3.08 12.50
N ASP A 256 -13.66 2.04 12.88
CA ASP A 256 -13.49 0.65 12.40
C ASP A 256 -13.51 0.49 10.87
N ASN A 257 -14.19 1.40 10.16
CA ASN A 257 -14.37 1.38 8.71
C ASN A 257 -13.68 2.56 8.01
N ALA A 258 -12.88 3.35 8.72
CA ALA A 258 -12.16 4.46 8.12
C ALA A 258 -11.00 3.97 7.25
N TRP A 259 -10.67 4.76 6.22
CA TRP A 259 -9.40 4.61 5.53
C TRP A 259 -8.35 5.35 6.32
N VAL A 260 -7.35 4.60 6.76
CA VAL A 260 -6.23 5.13 7.52
C VAL A 260 -5.07 5.39 6.57
N HIS A 261 -4.55 6.60 6.64
CA HIS A 261 -3.40 7.08 5.89
C HIS A 261 -2.23 7.33 6.83
N ALA A 262 -1.02 7.26 6.30
CA ALA A 262 0.21 7.46 7.04
C ALA A 262 1.09 8.50 6.36
N ASP A 263 2.00 9.10 7.13
CA ASP A 263 3.02 10.00 6.62
C ASP A 263 4.19 9.21 6.02
N ASP A 264 4.54 9.53 4.78
CA ASP A 264 5.59 8.84 4.00
C ASP A 264 7.01 9.13 4.51
N SER A 265 7.21 10.20 5.31
CA SER A 265 8.52 10.63 5.84
C SER A 265 8.67 10.38 7.33
N PHE A 266 8.23 9.21 7.82
CA PHE A 266 8.37 8.89 9.25
C PHE A 266 9.83 8.68 9.68
N ASP A 267 10.36 9.62 10.44
CA ASP A 267 11.62 9.47 11.18
C ASP A 267 11.36 9.19 12.67
N ARG A 268 11.92 8.07 13.16
CA ARG A 268 11.88 7.67 14.56
C ARG A 268 12.67 8.59 15.50
N ALA A 269 13.63 9.34 14.97
CA ALA A 269 14.38 10.35 15.72
C ALA A 269 13.54 11.60 16.02
N GLU A 270 12.55 11.90 15.17
CA GLU A 270 11.66 13.06 15.33
C GLU A 270 10.39 12.73 16.12
N ARG A 271 9.85 11.52 15.93
CA ARG A 271 8.64 11.04 16.64
C ARG A 271 8.70 9.53 16.88
N PRO A 272 8.17 9.02 18.00
CA PRO A 272 8.28 7.60 18.34
C PRO A 272 7.41 6.68 17.48
N PHE A 273 6.37 7.21 16.83
CA PHE A 273 5.44 6.46 15.98
C PHE A 273 5.01 7.27 14.75
N GLU A 274 4.71 6.56 13.67
CA GLU A 274 4.18 7.12 12.43
C GLU A 274 2.83 7.78 12.69
N ALA A 275 2.65 9.01 12.19
CA ALA A 275 1.38 9.70 12.33
C ALA A 275 0.36 9.09 11.36
N HIS A 276 -0.80 8.70 11.89
CA HIS A 276 -1.92 8.24 11.07
C HIS A 276 -3.11 9.18 11.15
N TYR A 277 -3.80 9.32 10.02
CA TYR A 277 -5.00 10.15 9.92
C TYR A 277 -6.08 9.46 9.09
N PHE A 278 -7.30 9.96 9.20
CA PHE A 278 -8.45 9.60 8.35
C PHE A 278 -9.28 10.83 8.03
N HIS A 279 -10.12 10.76 7.00
CA HIS A 279 -11.07 11.82 6.67
C HIS A 279 -12.42 11.57 7.34
N SER A 280 -12.96 12.61 7.97
CA SER A 280 -14.27 12.60 8.62
C SER A 280 -15.25 13.48 7.85
N PRO A 281 -16.53 13.09 7.69
CA PRO A 281 -17.56 13.96 7.10
C PRO A 281 -18.07 15.05 8.07
N GLY A 282 -17.35 15.30 9.17
CA GLY A 282 -17.72 16.25 10.23
C GLY A 282 -18.07 15.60 11.56
N SER A 283 -18.03 14.27 11.63
CA SER A 283 -18.08 13.54 12.88
C SER A 283 -17.52 12.13 12.75
N ALA A 284 -16.95 11.60 13.82
CA ALA A 284 -16.35 10.26 13.86
C ALA A 284 -16.57 9.59 15.22
N ASP A 285 -16.74 8.27 15.24
CA ASP A 285 -16.74 7.47 16.47
C ASP A 285 -15.52 6.55 16.46
N VAL A 286 -14.67 6.70 17.47
CA VAL A 286 -13.40 5.97 17.59
C VAL A 286 -13.44 5.12 18.86
N VAL A 287 -12.98 3.87 18.78
CA VAL A 287 -12.79 3.00 19.95
C VAL A 287 -11.29 2.94 20.25
N LEU A 288 -10.92 3.23 21.50
CA LEU A 288 -9.54 3.41 21.93
C LEU A 288 -9.34 3.03 23.40
N PRO A 289 -8.10 2.77 23.87
CA PRO A 289 -7.80 2.51 25.27
C PRO A 289 -8.35 3.61 26.17
N ALA A 290 -8.84 3.20 27.35
CA ALA A 290 -9.27 4.14 28.36
C ALA A 290 -8.08 5.01 28.82
N GLY A 291 -8.30 6.31 28.99
CA GLY A 291 -7.31 7.30 29.36
C GLY A 291 -7.44 8.60 28.57
N ARG A 292 -6.40 9.42 28.63
CA ARG A 292 -6.31 10.69 27.91
C ARG A 292 -6.01 10.44 26.43
N ALA A 293 -6.83 11.01 25.55
CA ALA A 293 -6.65 10.96 24.11
C ALA A 293 -6.45 12.37 23.53
N GLU A 294 -5.56 12.49 22.57
CA GLU A 294 -5.37 13.70 21.75
C GLU A 294 -6.15 13.56 20.45
N VAL A 295 -6.86 14.60 20.05
CA VAL A 295 -7.49 14.70 18.74
C VAL A 295 -6.92 15.92 18.04
N GLU A 296 -6.30 15.70 16.89
CA GLU A 296 -5.84 16.73 15.98
C GLU A 296 -6.78 16.79 14.77
N VAL A 297 -7.23 18.00 14.40
CA VAL A 297 -8.10 18.22 13.24
C VAL A 297 -7.50 19.29 12.34
N MET A 298 -7.41 18.98 11.05
CA MET A 298 -6.91 19.87 10.01
C MET A 298 -7.90 19.96 8.85
N LYS A 299 -8.00 21.14 8.24
CA LYS A 299 -8.84 21.40 7.06
C LYS A 299 -8.13 22.36 6.10
N GLY A 300 -7.12 21.86 5.39
CA GLY A 300 -6.30 22.68 4.49
C GLY A 300 -5.56 23.83 5.18
N LEU A 301 -5.12 24.82 4.41
CA LEU A 301 -4.33 25.96 4.90
C LEU A 301 -5.18 27.17 5.33
N GLU A 302 -6.51 27.10 5.19
CA GLU A 302 -7.42 28.20 5.59
C GLU A 302 -7.74 28.20 7.08
N TYR A 303 -7.48 27.08 7.77
CA TYR A 303 -7.81 26.87 9.17
C TYR A 303 -6.56 26.51 9.96
N ASN A 304 -6.56 26.86 11.24
CA ASN A 304 -5.55 26.37 12.17
C ASN A 304 -5.65 24.85 12.31
N VAL A 305 -4.52 24.22 12.62
CA VAL A 305 -4.52 22.84 13.14
C VAL A 305 -5.02 22.89 14.57
N GLU A 306 -6.19 22.33 14.82
CA GLU A 306 -6.80 22.31 16.15
C GLU A 306 -6.41 21.05 16.90
N ARG A 307 -5.93 21.20 18.13
CA ARG A 307 -5.59 20.09 19.03
C ARG A 307 -6.44 20.17 20.29
N VAL A 308 -7.13 19.09 20.61
CA VAL A 308 -7.95 18.99 21.81
C VAL A 308 -7.67 17.69 22.56
N TRP A 309 -7.87 17.71 23.87
CA TRP A 309 -7.73 16.54 24.72
C TRP A 309 -9.09 16.07 25.20
N ALA A 310 -9.29 14.75 25.22
CA ALA A 310 -10.48 14.12 25.76
C ALA A 310 -10.07 13.03 26.77
N GLN A 311 -10.76 12.98 27.92
CA GLN A 311 -10.69 11.85 28.83
C GLN A 311 -11.71 10.81 28.40
N VAL A 312 -11.26 9.57 28.16
CA VAL A 312 -12.11 8.45 27.72
C VAL A 312 -12.06 7.36 28.80
N ASP A 313 -13.16 7.17 29.52
CA ASP A 313 -13.22 6.15 30.56
C ASP A 313 -13.64 4.78 30.00
N ALA A 314 -13.25 3.71 30.68
CA ALA A 314 -13.52 2.34 30.24
C ALA A 314 -15.03 2.09 30.12
N GLN A 315 -15.44 1.50 29.01
CA GLN A 315 -16.83 1.20 28.66
C GLN A 315 -17.77 2.42 28.58
N GLN A 316 -17.22 3.63 28.70
CA GLN A 316 -17.97 4.89 28.60
C GLN A 316 -17.85 5.50 27.21
N ARG A 317 -18.75 6.45 26.93
CA ARG A 317 -18.68 7.30 25.74
C ARG A 317 -18.28 8.71 26.14
N ALA A 318 -17.16 9.18 25.62
CA ALA A 318 -16.75 10.57 25.66
C ALA A 318 -17.19 11.29 24.38
N VAL A 319 -17.42 12.60 24.48
CA VAL A 319 -17.72 13.45 23.32
C VAL A 319 -16.78 14.65 23.35
N VAL A 320 -16.17 14.96 22.22
CA VAL A 320 -15.37 16.17 22.02
C VAL A 320 -15.86 16.93 20.81
N THR A 321 -15.96 18.25 20.94
CA THR A 321 -16.30 19.15 19.84
C THR A 321 -15.08 19.98 19.50
N VAL A 322 -14.64 19.91 18.24
CA VAL A 322 -13.54 20.70 17.69
C VAL A 322 -14.14 21.78 16.81
N ARG A 323 -13.87 23.05 17.15
CA ARG A 323 -14.30 24.20 16.35
C ARG A 323 -13.09 24.73 15.58
N LEU A 324 -13.16 24.65 14.25
CA LEU A 324 -12.08 25.12 13.39
C LEU A 324 -12.01 26.63 13.42
N ARG A 325 -10.83 27.18 13.73
CA ARG A 325 -10.58 28.62 13.66
C ARG A 325 -9.89 28.98 12.35
N PRO A 326 -10.37 29.99 11.61
CA PRO A 326 -9.68 30.48 10.42
C PRO A 326 -8.24 30.88 10.77
N LEU A 327 -7.29 30.50 9.91
CA LEU A 327 -5.91 30.97 9.96
C LEU A 327 -5.76 32.30 9.22
N LEU A 328 -6.51 32.46 8.13
CA LEU A 328 -6.49 33.64 7.29
C LEU A 328 -7.59 34.64 7.73
N PRO A 329 -7.41 35.94 7.47
CA PRO A 329 -8.43 36.95 7.76
C PRO A 329 -9.61 36.81 6.77
N ALA A 330 -10.80 37.25 7.21
CA ALA A 330 -12.08 37.11 6.47
C ALA A 330 -11.97 37.57 5.00
N GLU A 331 -11.23 38.64 4.75
CA GLU A 331 -11.07 39.24 3.44
C GLU A 331 -10.23 38.40 2.47
N ALA A 332 -9.40 37.48 2.97
CA ALA A 332 -8.58 36.59 2.16
C ALA A 332 -9.34 35.33 1.70
N HIS A 333 -10.40 34.95 2.41
CA HIS A 333 -11.23 33.81 2.01
C HIS A 333 -11.91 34.07 0.66
N GLY A 334 -11.85 33.08 -0.24
CA GLY A 334 -12.43 33.17 -1.58
C GLY A 334 -11.62 33.97 -2.61
N ARG A 335 -10.46 34.54 -2.24
CA ARG A 335 -9.53 35.16 -3.20
C ARG A 335 -8.53 34.19 -3.82
N TRP A 336 -8.48 32.98 -3.31
CA TRP A 336 -7.55 31.95 -3.76
C TRP A 336 -8.29 30.62 -3.91
N VAL A 337 -7.77 29.79 -4.82
CA VAL A 337 -8.27 28.45 -5.11
C VAL A 337 -7.22 27.49 -4.62
N SER A 338 -7.56 26.67 -3.62
CA SER A 338 -6.68 25.59 -3.19
C SER A 338 -6.82 24.42 -4.15
N GLY A 339 -5.72 23.78 -4.52
CA GLY A 339 -5.82 22.54 -5.27
C GLY A 339 -4.59 21.68 -5.15
N ASP A 340 -4.83 20.38 -5.35
CA ASP A 340 -3.78 19.38 -5.47
C ASP A 340 -3.73 18.90 -6.91
N LEU A 341 -2.56 19.04 -7.52
CA LEU A 341 -2.35 18.75 -8.94
C LEU A 341 -1.68 17.39 -9.15
N HIS A 342 -1.33 16.67 -8.08
CA HIS A 342 -0.62 15.40 -8.12
C HIS A 342 -1.20 14.40 -7.12
N VAL A 343 -2.42 13.92 -7.40
CA VAL A 343 -3.03 12.83 -6.64
C VAL A 343 -3.12 11.58 -7.49
N HIS A 344 -2.90 10.42 -6.89
CA HIS A 344 -3.27 9.15 -7.52
C HIS A 344 -4.37 8.45 -6.74
N MET A 345 -5.44 8.07 -7.42
CA MET A 345 -6.53 7.30 -6.81
C MET A 345 -6.12 5.86 -6.51
N ASN A 346 -5.57 5.13 -7.50
CA ASN A 346 -5.34 3.68 -7.39
C ASN A 346 -3.92 3.22 -7.80
N TYR A 347 -2.89 4.00 -7.46
CA TYR A 347 -1.49 3.73 -7.83
C TYR A 347 -0.89 2.47 -7.19
N GLY A 348 -0.87 2.43 -5.84
CA GLY A 348 -0.28 1.34 -5.06
C GLY A 348 -0.88 1.16 -3.66
N GLY A 349 -1.96 1.90 -3.36
CA GLY A 349 -2.65 1.85 -2.09
C GLY A 349 -3.37 0.51 -1.85
N THR A 350 -3.79 0.30 -0.60
CA THR A 350 -4.53 -0.91 -0.20
C THR A 350 -6.04 -0.77 -0.46
N TYR A 351 -6.58 0.45 -0.34
CA TYR A 351 -7.98 0.75 -0.62
C TYR A 351 -8.20 0.96 -2.12
N ARG A 352 -9.45 0.75 -2.57
CA ARG A 352 -9.87 1.06 -3.94
C ARG A 352 -10.62 2.38 -3.95
N ASN A 353 -9.99 3.41 -4.49
CA ASN A 353 -10.56 4.75 -4.58
C ASN A 353 -11.43 4.93 -5.81
N ASP A 354 -12.38 5.86 -5.71
CA ASP A 354 -13.26 6.27 -6.78
C ASP A 354 -13.39 7.81 -6.80
N PRO A 355 -13.93 8.40 -7.89
CA PRO A 355 -14.08 9.84 -7.99
C PRO A 355 -14.88 10.50 -6.85
N LYS A 356 -15.92 9.82 -6.34
CA LYS A 356 -16.77 10.36 -5.26
C LYS A 356 -16.00 10.44 -3.95
N ASN A 357 -15.25 9.40 -3.64
CA ASN A 357 -14.44 9.36 -2.44
C ASN A 357 -13.26 10.34 -2.53
N LEU A 358 -12.60 10.46 -3.69
CA LEU A 358 -11.56 11.47 -3.89
C LEU A 358 -12.09 12.91 -3.68
N VAL A 359 -13.28 13.23 -4.20
CA VAL A 359 -13.92 14.52 -3.95
C VAL A 359 -14.24 14.74 -2.46
N ALA A 360 -14.67 13.69 -1.75
CA ALA A 360 -14.89 13.78 -0.30
C ALA A 360 -13.59 14.01 0.48
N GLN A 361 -12.49 13.36 0.08
CA GLN A 361 -11.15 13.60 0.64
C GLN A 361 -10.70 15.03 0.38
N ALA A 362 -10.81 15.51 -0.87
CA ALA A 362 -10.51 16.89 -1.24
C ALA A 362 -11.35 17.90 -0.44
N ALA A 363 -12.64 17.63 -0.20
CA ALA A 363 -13.48 18.46 0.66
C ALA A 363 -12.98 18.50 2.11
N ALA A 364 -12.53 17.37 2.65
CA ALA A 364 -11.95 17.28 3.99
C ALA A 364 -10.61 18.01 4.10
N GLU A 365 -9.82 18.02 3.02
CA GLU A 365 -8.57 18.78 2.90
C GLU A 365 -8.75 20.24 2.51
N ASN A 366 -9.99 20.69 2.30
CA ASN A 366 -10.33 22.04 1.83
C ASN A 366 -9.73 22.40 0.46
N LEU A 367 -9.61 21.42 -0.43
CA LEU A 367 -9.17 21.60 -1.81
C LEU A 367 -10.37 21.95 -2.68
N SER A 368 -10.26 23.04 -3.44
CA SER A 368 -11.26 23.47 -4.43
C SER A 368 -11.12 22.73 -5.76
N VAL A 369 -9.91 22.28 -6.09
CA VAL A 369 -9.60 21.50 -7.30
C VAL A 369 -8.69 20.34 -6.94
N VAL A 370 -8.97 19.16 -7.45
CA VAL A 370 -8.09 17.99 -7.32
C VAL A 370 -7.89 17.34 -8.68
N HIS A 371 -6.64 17.05 -9.03
CA HIS A 371 -6.29 16.29 -10.22
C HIS A 371 -5.90 14.87 -9.83
N ASN A 372 -6.68 13.89 -10.30
CA ASN A 372 -6.23 12.51 -10.34
C ASN A 372 -5.30 12.35 -11.55
N LEU A 373 -3.99 12.23 -11.31
CA LEU A 373 -3.02 11.90 -12.34
C LEU A 373 -3.05 10.40 -12.59
N ILE A 374 -3.68 10.04 -13.71
CA ILE A 374 -3.66 8.67 -14.21
C ILE A 374 -2.24 8.36 -14.66
N VAL A 375 -1.69 7.24 -14.21
CA VAL A 375 -0.27 6.95 -14.36
C VAL A 375 -0.06 5.51 -14.76
N ASN A 376 0.96 5.31 -15.58
CA ASN A 376 1.51 4.00 -15.89
C ASN A 376 2.49 3.54 -14.80
N LYS A 377 2.22 2.40 -14.19
CA LYS A 377 3.12 1.77 -13.22
C LYS A 377 3.04 0.27 -13.28
N GLU A 378 4.20 -0.38 -13.30
CA GLU A 378 4.31 -1.85 -13.20
C GLU A 378 3.40 -2.55 -14.22
N GLN A 379 3.42 -2.07 -15.47
CA GLN A 379 2.60 -2.59 -16.59
C GLN A 379 1.08 -2.38 -16.43
N ARG A 380 0.66 -1.45 -15.58
CA ARG A 380 -0.75 -1.12 -15.30
C ARG A 380 -0.99 0.39 -15.43
N ILE A 381 -2.23 0.75 -15.72
CA ILE A 381 -2.82 2.09 -15.71
C ILE A 381 -4.18 2.02 -14.97
N PRO A 382 -4.18 1.88 -13.62
CA PRO A 382 -5.38 1.47 -12.86
C PRO A 382 -6.61 2.37 -13.00
N ASP A 383 -6.39 3.64 -13.31
CA ASP A 383 -7.43 4.67 -13.38
C ASP A 383 -7.82 5.07 -14.82
N ILE A 384 -7.30 4.39 -15.85
CA ILE A 384 -7.51 4.76 -17.26
C ILE A 384 -9.00 4.88 -17.65
N SER A 385 -9.85 4.06 -17.04
CA SER A 385 -11.29 4.05 -17.32
C SER A 385 -12.05 5.29 -16.84
N TYR A 386 -11.47 6.09 -15.94
CA TYR A 386 -12.08 7.34 -15.46
C TYR A 386 -11.79 8.53 -16.38
N PHE A 387 -10.86 8.40 -17.33
CA PHE A 387 -10.55 9.51 -18.22
C PHE A 387 -11.68 9.78 -19.23
N THR A 388 -12.23 10.99 -19.20
CA THR A 388 -13.27 11.44 -20.16
C THR A 388 -12.91 12.73 -20.89
N GLY A 389 -11.78 13.37 -20.56
CA GLY A 389 -11.38 14.68 -21.06
C GLY A 389 -12.26 15.85 -20.57
N ARG A 390 -13.10 15.62 -19.55
CA ARG A 390 -14.03 16.59 -18.98
C ARG A 390 -13.98 16.54 -17.45
N LEU A 391 -14.63 17.51 -16.81
CA LEU A 391 -14.88 17.50 -15.37
C LEU A 391 -15.58 16.20 -14.97
N ASP A 392 -15.09 15.53 -13.93
CA ASP A 392 -15.70 14.30 -13.46
C ASP A 392 -17.09 14.57 -12.85
N GLN A 393 -18.03 13.66 -13.05
CA GLN A 393 -19.41 13.77 -12.59
C GLN A 393 -19.55 13.77 -11.06
N ALA A 394 -18.53 13.30 -10.33
CA ALA A 394 -18.48 13.36 -8.87
C ALA A 394 -18.17 14.75 -8.32
N SER A 395 -17.76 15.70 -9.17
CA SER A 395 -17.45 17.06 -8.76
C SER A 395 -18.63 17.71 -8.02
N MET A 396 -18.31 18.47 -6.98
CA MET A 396 -19.25 19.28 -6.21
C MET A 396 -19.09 20.77 -6.56
N PRO A 397 -20.06 21.64 -6.25
CA PRO A 397 -19.96 23.07 -6.54
C PRO A 397 -18.69 23.75 -6.00
N ASN A 398 -18.12 23.21 -4.93
CA ASN A 398 -16.93 23.73 -4.24
C ASN A 398 -15.70 22.83 -4.36
N VAL A 399 -15.79 21.69 -5.06
CA VAL A 399 -14.67 20.75 -5.24
C VAL A 399 -14.74 20.16 -6.65
N LEU A 400 -13.83 20.57 -7.51
CA LEU A 400 -13.73 20.11 -8.89
C LEU A 400 -12.72 18.96 -8.99
N LEU A 401 -13.13 17.86 -9.61
CA LEU A 401 -12.24 16.74 -9.92
C LEU A 401 -11.97 16.69 -11.43
N LEU A 402 -10.70 16.72 -11.80
CA LEU A 402 -10.23 16.48 -13.15
C LEU A 402 -9.29 15.28 -13.21
N HIS A 403 -9.31 14.59 -14.34
CA HIS A 403 -8.36 13.51 -14.63
C HIS A 403 -7.24 14.04 -15.52
N GLY A 404 -6.04 14.11 -14.96
CA GLY A 404 -4.80 14.37 -15.70
C GLY A 404 -4.04 13.08 -15.96
N GLN A 405 -2.83 13.21 -16.50
CA GLN A 405 -1.91 12.08 -16.66
C GLN A 405 -0.56 12.42 -16.02
N GLU A 406 0.02 11.49 -15.27
CA GLU A 406 1.45 11.49 -15.03
C GLU A 406 2.08 10.57 -16.08
N PHE A 407 2.82 11.15 -17.02
CA PHE A 407 3.50 10.44 -18.08
C PHE A 407 4.94 10.18 -17.65
N HIS A 408 5.28 8.93 -17.37
CA HIS A 408 6.67 8.56 -17.08
C HIS A 408 7.48 8.57 -18.37
N THR A 409 8.70 9.12 -18.33
CA THR A 409 9.70 8.86 -19.37
C THR A 409 10.95 8.23 -18.76
N SER A 410 11.64 7.41 -19.56
CA SER A 410 12.81 6.61 -19.15
C SER A 410 13.95 7.39 -18.55
N VAL A 411 14.12 8.63 -18.99
CA VAL A 411 15.35 9.41 -18.77
C VAL A 411 15.04 10.83 -18.38
N TRP A 412 13.95 11.40 -18.88
CA TRP A 412 13.71 12.84 -18.79
C TRP A 412 12.89 13.23 -17.57
N GLY A 413 12.61 12.31 -16.65
CA GLY A 413 11.70 12.52 -15.53
C GLY A 413 10.23 12.43 -15.94
N HIS A 414 9.34 12.64 -14.99
CA HIS A 414 7.91 12.45 -15.15
C HIS A 414 7.21 13.78 -15.47
N LEU A 415 6.31 13.77 -16.46
CA LEU A 415 5.50 14.94 -16.82
C LEU A 415 4.09 14.83 -16.25
N GLY A 416 3.58 15.94 -15.72
CA GLY A 416 2.19 16.12 -15.35
C GLY A 416 1.46 16.80 -16.49
N LEU A 417 0.50 16.10 -17.08
CA LEU A 417 -0.34 16.56 -18.18
C LEU A 417 -1.72 16.88 -17.62
N LEU A 418 -1.94 18.14 -17.28
CA LEU A 418 -3.19 18.62 -16.71
C LEU A 418 -4.12 19.07 -17.83
N HIS A 419 -5.42 18.80 -17.74
CA HIS A 419 -6.41 19.26 -18.73
C HIS A 419 -6.25 18.66 -20.16
N LEU A 420 -5.93 17.38 -20.28
CA LEU A 420 -6.11 16.67 -21.55
C LEU A 420 -7.61 16.59 -21.88
N THR A 421 -8.02 17.02 -23.08
CA THR A 421 -9.45 17.12 -23.45
C THR A 421 -9.97 16.02 -24.36
N ARG A 422 -9.08 15.23 -24.99
CA ARG A 422 -9.47 14.23 -26.00
C ARG A 422 -9.18 12.80 -25.56
N HIS A 423 -7.92 12.49 -25.24
CA HIS A 423 -7.50 11.15 -24.84
C HIS A 423 -6.21 11.20 -24.01
N ILE A 424 -6.02 10.18 -23.18
CA ILE A 424 -4.73 9.90 -22.54
C ILE A 424 -3.67 9.60 -23.60
N LEU A 425 -2.40 9.93 -23.34
CA LEU A 425 -1.32 9.65 -24.29
C LEU A 425 -0.86 8.20 -24.14
N ILE A 426 -0.76 7.48 -25.26
CA ILE A 426 -0.28 6.09 -25.35
C ILE A 426 0.71 5.93 -26.53
N PRO A 427 1.64 4.94 -26.52
CA PRO A 427 1.88 3.97 -25.44
C PRO A 427 2.40 4.64 -24.18
N ASP A 428 1.71 4.42 -23.07
CA ASP A 428 2.09 4.94 -21.75
C ASP A 428 3.02 3.93 -21.10
N TYR A 429 4.00 3.40 -21.82
CA TYR A 429 5.04 2.53 -21.27
C TYR A 429 6.36 2.96 -21.87
N VAL A 430 7.14 3.69 -21.09
CA VAL A 430 8.53 3.95 -21.42
C VAL A 430 9.32 3.80 -20.14
N GLY A 431 10.45 3.09 -20.21
CA GLY A 431 11.54 3.46 -19.31
C GLY A 431 11.88 2.54 -18.16
N TYR A 432 12.11 1.26 -18.45
CA TYR A 432 13.13 0.52 -17.71
C TYR A 432 14.21 0.09 -18.68
N PRO A 433 15.46 0.58 -18.55
CA PRO A 433 16.57 0.10 -19.36
C PRO A 433 16.62 -1.43 -19.37
N ASN A 434 16.98 -2.01 -20.51
CA ASN A 434 17.07 -3.47 -20.70
C ASN A 434 15.75 -4.24 -20.54
N THR A 435 14.61 -3.60 -20.84
CA THR A 435 13.30 -4.25 -20.98
C THR A 435 12.72 -3.99 -22.39
N ALA A 436 11.64 -4.68 -22.76
CA ALA A 436 10.94 -4.42 -24.02
C ALA A 436 10.33 -2.99 -24.10
N ALA A 437 10.20 -2.30 -22.96
CA ALA A 437 9.75 -0.91 -22.86
C ALA A 437 10.93 0.09 -22.78
N ALA A 438 12.18 -0.36 -22.97
CA ALA A 438 13.35 0.51 -22.99
C ALA A 438 13.34 1.36 -24.27
N SER A 439 13.00 2.63 -24.15
CA SER A 439 13.00 3.57 -25.27
C SER A 439 13.40 4.97 -24.79
N LEU A 440 14.27 5.67 -25.51
CA LEU A 440 14.52 7.10 -25.28
C LEU A 440 13.45 7.99 -25.93
N TYR A 441 12.56 7.38 -26.72
CA TYR A 441 11.46 8.02 -27.43
C TYR A 441 10.11 7.62 -26.82
N PRO A 442 9.14 8.55 -26.73
CA PRO A 442 9.27 9.97 -27.07
C PRO A 442 10.02 10.76 -25.99
N PRO A 443 10.80 11.80 -26.36
CA PRO A 443 11.32 12.74 -25.39
C PRO A 443 10.19 13.60 -24.81
N ASN A 444 10.40 14.17 -23.62
CA ASN A 444 9.42 15.03 -22.93
C ASN A 444 8.88 16.17 -23.80
N MET A 445 9.72 16.76 -24.68
CA MET A 445 9.28 17.82 -25.59
C MET A 445 8.17 17.35 -26.52
N LEU A 446 8.28 16.15 -27.11
CA LEU A 446 7.27 15.65 -28.02
C LEU A 446 5.98 15.28 -27.28
N VAL A 447 6.10 14.71 -26.07
CA VAL A 447 4.96 14.45 -25.19
C VAL A 447 4.25 15.77 -24.88
N ALA A 448 5.01 16.83 -24.56
CA ALA A 448 4.48 18.15 -24.30
C ALA A 448 3.78 18.76 -25.53
N ASP A 449 4.36 18.67 -26.72
CA ASP A 449 3.74 19.16 -27.97
C ASP A 449 2.40 18.47 -28.25
N VAL A 450 2.35 17.15 -28.08
CA VAL A 450 1.11 16.38 -28.25
C VAL A 450 0.08 16.73 -27.18
N ALA A 451 0.51 16.93 -25.93
CA ALA A 451 -0.37 17.34 -24.84
C ALA A 451 -0.92 18.78 -25.05
N HIS A 452 -0.07 19.72 -25.44
CA HIS A 452 -0.46 21.10 -25.80
C HIS A 452 -1.47 21.12 -26.95
N ALA A 453 -1.32 20.24 -27.94
CA ALA A 453 -2.30 20.09 -29.01
C ALA A 453 -3.69 19.64 -28.50
N GLN A 454 -3.79 19.10 -27.28
CA GLN A 454 -5.07 18.81 -26.60
C GLN A 454 -5.50 19.92 -25.62
N GLY A 455 -4.76 21.01 -25.52
CA GLY A 455 -5.00 22.10 -24.56
C GLY A 455 -4.48 21.82 -23.16
N ALA A 456 -3.63 20.80 -22.97
CA ALA A 456 -3.11 20.47 -21.66
C ALA A 456 -2.10 21.53 -21.17
N LEU A 457 -2.07 21.74 -19.85
CA LEU A 457 -0.97 22.39 -19.16
C LEU A 457 0.05 21.30 -18.79
N VAL A 458 1.32 21.50 -19.17
CA VAL A 458 2.40 20.53 -18.98
C VAL A 458 3.40 21.05 -17.95
N GLY A 459 3.76 20.21 -16.99
CA GLY A 459 4.81 20.51 -16.01
C GLY A 459 5.56 19.25 -15.58
N TYR A 460 6.63 19.39 -14.81
CA TYR A 460 7.29 18.27 -14.15
C TYR A 460 6.61 17.98 -12.81
N VAL A 461 6.31 16.71 -12.51
CA VAL A 461 5.58 16.34 -11.28
C VAL A 461 6.47 16.26 -10.04
N HIS A 462 7.77 16.00 -10.22
CA HIS A 462 8.74 16.00 -9.14
C HIS A 462 9.73 17.15 -9.37
N PRO A 463 9.65 18.26 -8.61
CA PRO A 463 10.76 19.21 -8.56
C PRO A 463 11.97 18.49 -7.94
N PHE A 464 13.18 18.85 -8.41
CA PHE A 464 14.42 18.17 -8.02
C PHE A 464 14.50 17.89 -6.51
N SER A 465 14.71 16.62 -6.14
CA SER A 465 14.88 16.18 -4.74
C SER A 465 16.25 16.57 -4.16
N SER A 466 17.15 17.03 -5.01
CA SER A 466 18.48 17.57 -4.69
C SER A 466 18.74 18.79 -5.55
N LEU A 467 19.67 19.65 -5.15
CA LEU A 467 20.15 20.69 -6.06
C LEU A 467 20.72 20.01 -7.32
N PRO A 468 20.37 20.48 -8.54
CA PRO A 468 21.02 20.01 -9.76
C PRO A 468 22.53 20.19 -9.62
N ASP A 469 23.30 19.13 -9.86
CA ASP A 469 24.77 19.17 -9.87
C ASP A 469 25.24 18.84 -11.28
N PRO A 470 25.49 19.86 -12.12
CA PRO A 470 25.87 19.66 -13.52
C PRO A 470 27.11 18.77 -13.71
N ALA A 471 28.01 18.70 -12.73
CA ALA A 471 29.21 17.87 -12.82
C ALA A 471 28.94 16.37 -12.55
N ALA A 472 27.93 16.06 -11.72
CA ALA A 472 27.45 14.70 -11.51
C ALA A 472 26.47 14.27 -12.62
N ASP A 473 25.62 15.22 -13.07
CA ASP A 473 24.66 15.02 -14.16
C ASP A 473 25.36 14.80 -15.52
N GLU A 474 26.58 15.32 -15.71
CA GLU A 474 27.41 15.03 -16.90
C GLU A 474 27.63 13.52 -17.10
N SER A 475 27.73 12.74 -16.01
CA SER A 475 27.85 11.28 -16.07
C SER A 475 26.54 10.58 -16.48
N LEU A 476 25.38 11.18 -16.18
CA LEU A 476 24.07 10.70 -16.60
C LEU A 476 23.83 10.96 -18.10
N THR A 477 24.34 12.08 -18.63
CA THR A 477 24.27 12.40 -20.08
C THR A 477 25.14 11.48 -20.93
N HIS A 478 26.25 10.97 -20.41
CA HIS A 478 27.14 10.03 -21.12
C HIS A 478 26.82 8.54 -20.90
N ALA A 479 25.95 8.22 -19.94
CA ALA A 479 25.46 6.85 -19.69
C ALA A 479 24.20 6.50 -20.50
N LEU A 480 23.76 7.40 -21.38
CA LEU A 480 22.77 7.10 -22.41
C LEU A 480 23.40 6.12 -23.43
N PRO A 481 22.68 5.07 -23.88
CA PRO A 481 23.18 4.14 -24.89
C PRO A 481 23.66 4.81 -26.17
#